data_AF-A0A3N5R484-F1
#
_entry.id   AF-A0A3N5R484-F1
#
_cell.length_a   1.000
_cell.length_b   1.000
_cell.length_c   1.000
_cell.angle_alpha   90.00
_cell.angle_beta   90.00
_cell.angle_gamma   90.00
#
_symmetry.space_group_name_H-M   'P 1'
#
loop_
_entity.id
_entity.type
_entity.pdbx_description
1 polymer ?
#
loop_
_entity_poly.entity_id
_entity_poly.type
_entity_poly.pdbx_seq_one_letter_code
_entity_poly.pdbx_strand_id
1 'polypeptide(L)' 'MDASKRLTVLCSRDNGKITRYPEKLRTLDNGVEHYFVEVTCNDGIQYGLQAFGEEAVSLFKETMKTLGKSA' A
#
# COMPACT_ATOMS: atom_id res chain seq x y z
N MET A 1 9.35 -3.46 -9.70
CA MET A 1 8.17 -2.61 -10.02
C MET A 1 7.77 -2.00 -8.69
N ASP A 2 7.79 -0.68 -8.56
CA ASP A 2 7.53 0.05 -7.31
C ASP A 2 6.12 -0.25 -6.78
N ALA A 3 6.03 -0.73 -5.53
CA ALA A 3 4.77 -1.15 -4.91
C ALA A 3 3.75 0.00 -4.86
N SER A 4 4.19 1.25 -4.68
CA SER A 4 3.31 2.42 -4.66
C SER A 4 2.65 2.64 -6.03
N LYS A 5 3.41 2.51 -7.12
CA LYS A 5 2.87 2.60 -8.48
C LYS A 5 1.89 1.47 -8.77
N ARG A 6 2.17 0.26 -8.26
CA ARG A 6 1.25 -0.87 -8.41
C ARG A 6 -0.06 -0.63 -7.67
N LEU A 7 -0.03 -0.04 -6.47
CA LEU A 7 -1.23 0.36 -5.74
C LEU A 7 -2.08 1.34 -6.56
N THR A 8 -1.47 2.39 -7.12
CA THR A 8 -2.19 3.36 -7.97
C THR A 8 -2.88 2.68 -9.16
N VAL A 9 -2.21 1.73 -9.81
CA VAL A 9 -2.80 0.97 -10.93
C VAL A 9 -3.98 0.14 -10.46
N LEU A 10 -3.83 -0.64 -9.37
CA LEU A 10 -4.91 -1.48 -8.86
C LEU A 10 -6.15 -0.64 -8.48
N CYS A 11 -5.96 0.49 -7.79
CA CYS A 11 -7.07 1.32 -7.35
C CYS A 11 -7.69 2.16 -8.46
N SER A 12 -6.89 2.72 -9.38
CA SER A 12 -7.41 3.64 -10.41
C SER A 12 -7.88 2.94 -11.68
N ARG A 13 -7.23 1.82 -12.07
CA ARG A 13 -7.50 1.14 -13.34
C ARG A 13 -8.36 -0.10 -13.16
N ASP A 14 -8.12 -0.86 -12.10
CA ASP A 14 -8.78 -2.16 -11.87
C ASP A 14 -9.94 -2.06 -10.86
N ASN A 15 -10.33 -0.82 -10.50
CA ASN A 15 -11.32 -0.50 -9.48
C ASN A 15 -11.09 -1.24 -8.14
N GLY A 16 -9.82 -1.49 -7.81
CA GLY A 16 -9.41 -2.13 -6.58
C GLY A 16 -9.71 -1.28 -5.36
N LYS A 17 -10.27 -1.90 -4.31
CA LYS A 17 -10.51 -1.26 -3.03
C LYS A 17 -9.50 -1.75 -2.02
N ILE A 18 -8.87 -0.81 -1.30
CA ILE A 18 -8.02 -1.15 -0.16
C ILE A 18 -8.91 -1.78 0.92
N THR A 19 -8.60 -3.02 1.29
CA THR A 19 -9.38 -3.81 2.26
C THR A 19 -8.65 -3.97 3.58
N ARG A 20 -7.31 -3.89 3.59
CA ARG A 20 -6.51 -3.95 4.81
C ARG A 20 -5.24 -3.13 4.70
N TYR A 21 -4.91 -2.38 5.74
CA TYR A 21 -3.68 -1.60 5.84
C TYR A 21 -3.35 -1.27 7.31
N PRO A 22 -2.08 -1.12 7.68
CA PRO A 22 -1.70 -0.53 8.95
C PRO A 22 -1.84 1.00 8.90
N GLU A 23 -2.36 1.62 9.95
CA GLU A 23 -2.50 3.10 9.99
C GLU A 23 -1.17 3.85 10.19
N LYS A 24 -0.09 3.13 10.50
CA LYS A 24 1.24 3.69 10.74
C LYS A 24 2.29 2.86 10.01
N LEU A 25 3.35 3.54 9.56
CA LEU A 25 4.55 2.89 9.08
C LEU A 25 5.21 2.10 10.21
N ARG A 26 5.64 0.87 9.95
CA ARG A 26 6.34 0.05 10.94
C ARG A 26 7.84 0.19 10.75
N THR A 27 8.58 0.37 11.84
CA THR A 27 10.04 0.24 11.85
C THR A 27 10.38 -1.12 12.42
N LEU A 28 11.15 -1.92 11.67
CA LEU A 28 11.61 -3.24 12.09
C LEU A 28 12.79 -3.12 13.06
N ASP A 29 13.15 -4.21 13.74
CA ASP A 29 14.23 -4.24 14.75
C ASP A 29 15.60 -3.87 14.17
N ASN A 30 15.79 -4.04 12.86
CA ASN A 30 16.99 -3.64 12.13
C ASN A 30 16.97 -2.17 11.67
N GLY A 31 15.97 -1.39 12.08
CA GLY A 31 15.80 0.02 11.73
C GLY A 31 15.15 0.27 10.37
N VAL A 32 14.84 -0.76 9.58
CA VAL A 32 14.27 -0.61 8.24
C VAL A 32 12.76 -0.44 8.33
N GLU A 33 12.21 0.52 7.60
CA GLU A 33 10.77 0.72 7.48
C GLU A 33 10.13 -0.42 6.68
N HIS A 34 8.93 -0.82 7.08
CA HIS A 34 8.15 -1.83 6.42
C HIS A 34 6.69 -1.40 6.38
N TYR A 35 6.05 -1.66 5.24
CA TYR A 35 4.63 -1.38 5.04
C TYR A 35 3.99 -2.42 4.13
N PHE A 36 2.71 -2.70 4.38
CA PHE A 36 1.91 -3.58 3.54
C PHE A 36 0.49 -3.03 3.37
N VAL A 37 -0.16 -3.41 2.27
CA VAL A 37 -1.55 -3.09 1.99
C VAL A 37 -2.18 -4.24 1.19
N GLU A 38 -3.44 -4.54 1.47
CA GLU A 38 -4.24 -5.48 0.71
C GLU A 38 -5.29 -4.72 -0.09
N VAL A 39 -5.43 -5.08 -1.36
CA VAL A 39 -6.38 -4.49 -2.30
C VAL A 39 -7.20 -5.61 -2.93
N THR A 40 -8.52 -5.49 -2.91
CA THR A 40 -9.43 -6.44 -3.56
C THR A 40 -10.08 -5.77 -4.77
N CYS A 41 -9.89 -6.34 -5.95
CA CYS A 41 -10.49 -5.89 -7.20
C CYS A 41 -11.93 -6.42 -7.36
N ASN A 42 -12.67 -5.83 -8.30
CA ASN A 42 -14.09 -6.19 -8.53
C ASN A 42 -14.29 -7.62 -9.05
N ASP A 43 -13.25 -8.22 -9.64
CA ASP A 43 -13.20 -9.62 -10.04
C ASP A 43 -13.01 -10.59 -8.86
N GLY A 44 -12.87 -10.05 -7.64
CA GLY A 44 -12.66 -10.82 -6.41
C GLY A 44 -11.18 -11.17 -6.16
N ILE A 45 -10.26 -10.80 -7.06
CA ILE A 45 -8.84 -11.06 -6.85
C ILE A 45 -8.30 -10.10 -5.78
N GLN A 46 -7.60 -10.67 -4.81
CA GLN A 46 -6.92 -9.91 -3.76
C GLN A 46 -5.42 -9.87 -4.01
N TYR A 47 -4.85 -8.67 -3.92
CA TYR A 47 -3.43 -8.40 -4.06
C TYR A 47 -2.86 -7.92 -2.73
N GLY A 48 -1.80 -8.57 -2.25
CA GLY A 48 -0.97 -8.07 -1.16
C GLY A 48 0.24 -7.34 -1.72
N LEU A 49 0.37 -6.05 -1.41
CA LEU A 49 1.56 -5.27 -1.72
C LEU A 49 2.34 -5.03 -0.44
N GLN A 50 3.65 -5.23 -0.49
CA GLN A 50 4.54 -4.95 0.63
C GLN A 50 5.84 -4.33 0.11
N ALA A 51 6.45 -3.50 0.94
CA ALA A 51 7.71 -2.84 0.62
C ALA A 51 8.53 -2.59 1.90
N PHE A 52 9.82 -2.31 1.69
CA PHE A 52 10.80 -2.06 2.74
C PHE A 52 11.59 -0.76 2.46
N GLY A 53 12.11 -0.11 3.50
CA GLY A 53 12.87 1.14 3.40
C GLY A 53 12.08 2.27 2.74
N GLU A 54 12.73 3.01 1.83
CA GLU A 54 12.11 4.15 1.13
C GLU A 54 10.86 3.76 0.30
N GLU A 55 10.83 2.54 -0.23
CA GLU A 55 9.65 2.04 -0.94
C GLU A 55 8.47 1.82 0.02
N ALA A 56 8.73 1.43 1.27
CA ALA A 56 7.69 1.30 2.30
C ALA A 56 7.07 2.66 2.65
N VAL A 57 7.91 3.68 2.81
CA VAL A 57 7.48 5.06 3.06
C VAL A 57 6.61 5.56 1.90
N SER A 58 7.03 5.28 0.66
CA SER A 58 6.30 5.67 -0.54
C SER A 58 4.95 4.96 -0.65
N LEU A 59 4.92 3.65 -0.38
CA LEU A 59 3.69 2.87 -0.35
C LEU A 59 2.72 3.35 0.74
N PHE A 60 3.21 3.68 1.93
CA PHE A 60 2.40 4.24 3.01
C PHE A 60 1.74 5.56 2.61
N LYS A 61 2.52 6.51 2.07
CA LYS A 61 2.01 7.81 1.62
C LYS A 61 0.93 7.66 0.56
N GLU A 62 1.17 6.81 -0.44
CA GLU A 62 0.18 6.59 -1.51
C GLU A 62 -1.07 5.87 -0.99
N THR A 63 -0.92 4.96 -0.02
CA THR A 63 -2.05 4.31 0.65
C THR A 63 -2.92 5.34 1.39
N MET A 64 -2.33 6.21 2.21
CA MET A 64 -3.08 7.23 2.94
C MET A 64 -3.76 8.23 2.01
N LYS A 65 -3.05 8.68 0.97
CA LYS A 65 -3.61 9.54 -0.08
C LYS A 65 -4.80 8.87 -0.79
N THR A 66 -4.69 7.60 -1.16
CA THR A 66 -5.78 6.84 -1.80
C THR A 66 -7.01 6.72 -0.89
N LEU A 67 -6.78 6.64 0.42
CA LEU A 67 -7.84 6.61 1.44
C LEU A 67 -8.40 8.01 1.79
N GLY A 68 -7.86 9.09 1.22
CA GLY A 68 -8.22 10.47 1.58
C GLY A 68 -7.77 10.87 2.99
N LYS A 69 -6.82 10.15 3.58
CA LYS A 69 -6.23 10.43 4.90
C LYS A 69 -4.96 11.27 4.75
N SER A 70 -4.68 12.10 5.75
CA SER A 70 -3.37 12.76 5.87
C SER A 70 -2.33 11.73 6.33
N ALA A 71 -1.25 11.57 5.56
CA ALA A 71 -0.13 10.67 5.84
C ALA A 71 0.83 11.26 6.87
#